data_AF-X1M9F5-F1
#
_entry.id   AF-X1M9F5-F1
#
_cell.length_a   1.000
_cell.length_b   1.000
_cell.length_c   1.000
_cell.angle_alpha   90.00
_cell.angle_beta   90.00
_cell.angle_gamma   90.00
#
_symmetry.space_group_name_H-M   'P 1'
#
loop_
_entity.id
_entity.type
_entity.pdbx_description
1 polymer ?
#
loop_
_entity_poly.entity_id
_entity_poly.type
_entity_poly.pdbx_seq_one_letter_code
_entity_poly.pdbx_strand_id
1 'polypeptide(L)'
;TDYLKKAPGCYTLAGRRPELDAKIGGGNGTYFYCTGEVPHVVDLETGERRRSVKSDAENAAKIFDYFPIVFSIFSPVCTGDKGVTSPIHAVEACFNNSEKHVQTESVMGEISARYTIEMASVIAGGRDKLRERPIYSLLTCGVAPLSQDKGGIESALAFAEAGLPVGIMSMPIIGLTAPPYPAADLAIGLAEVLSGCVLIQIAYPGTPNYISIIPAVIDPRS
;
A
#
# COMPACT_ATOMS: atom_id res chain seq x y z
N THR A 1 24.02 -1.82 -0.43
CA THR A 1 24.44 -0.51 -0.99
C THR A 1 24.38 0.54 0.09
N ASP A 2 25.18 1.61 0.04
CA ASP A 2 25.18 2.65 1.09
C ASP A 2 23.87 3.43 1.18
N TYR A 3 23.05 3.43 0.12
CA TYR A 3 21.72 4.04 0.14
C TYR A 3 20.72 3.32 1.04
N LEU A 4 20.73 1.98 1.07
CA LEU A 4 19.83 1.22 1.95
C LEU A 4 20.11 1.46 3.43
N LYS A 5 21.35 1.79 3.81
CA LYS A 5 21.70 2.15 5.18
C LYS A 5 21.06 3.47 5.64
N LYS A 6 20.60 4.30 4.70
CA LYS A 6 19.93 5.57 5.00
C LYS A 6 18.46 5.37 5.39
N ALA A 7 17.87 4.23 5.02
CA ALA A 7 16.51 3.89 5.42
C ALA A 7 16.44 3.67 6.95
N PRO A 8 15.40 4.21 7.62
CA PRO A 8 15.24 4.01 9.06
C PRO A 8 14.89 2.54 9.35
N GLY A 9 15.61 1.92 10.29
CA GLY A 9 15.34 0.55 10.72
C GLY A 9 14.07 0.38 11.57
N CYS A 10 13.54 1.49 12.10
CA CYS A 10 12.29 1.54 12.85
C CYS A 10 11.54 2.83 12.51
N TYR A 11 10.22 2.75 12.38
CA TYR A 11 9.36 3.91 12.16
C TYR A 11 7.91 3.59 12.58
N THR A 12 7.03 4.58 12.56
CA THR A 12 5.61 4.41 12.94
C THR A 12 4.72 4.52 11.71
N LEU A 13 3.76 3.62 11.57
CA LEU A 13 2.56 3.80 10.77
C LEU A 13 1.44 4.20 11.72
N ALA A 14 1.02 5.46 11.67
CA ALA A 14 0.12 6.01 12.67
C ALA A 14 -1.35 5.74 12.33
N GLY A 15 -2.18 5.57 13.35
CA GLY A 15 -3.61 5.85 13.22
C GLY A 15 -3.91 7.32 13.56
N ARG A 16 -5.17 7.72 13.42
CA ARG A 16 -5.64 9.04 13.87
C ARG A 16 -5.47 9.23 15.37
N ARG A 17 -5.54 8.13 16.13
CA ARG A 17 -5.30 8.12 17.57
C ARG A 17 -4.02 7.33 17.90
N PRO A 18 -3.20 7.79 18.86
CA PRO A 18 -1.91 7.15 19.19
C PRO A 18 -1.99 5.67 19.57
N GLU A 19 -3.10 5.21 20.14
CA GLU A 19 -3.32 3.81 20.50
C GLU A 19 -3.48 2.88 19.29
N LEU A 20 -3.71 3.44 18.09
CA LEU A 20 -3.82 2.70 16.83
C LEU A 20 -2.49 2.66 16.05
N ASP A 21 -1.40 3.14 16.63
CA ASP A 21 -0.10 3.19 15.98
C ASP A 21 0.55 1.80 15.88
N ALA A 22 1.10 1.51 14.70
CA ALA A 22 1.97 0.37 14.49
C ALA A 22 3.44 0.80 14.42
N LYS A 23 4.27 0.22 15.29
CA LYS A 23 5.72 0.43 15.29
C LYS A 23 6.36 -0.62 14.40
N ILE A 24 6.77 -0.22 13.22
CA ILE A 24 7.37 -1.11 12.22
C ILE A 24 8.87 -1.20 12.47
N GLY A 25 9.41 -2.42 12.44
CA GLY A 25 10.84 -2.70 12.58
C GLY A 25 11.30 -3.02 14.01
N GLY A 26 12.60 -3.23 14.18
CA GLY A 26 13.24 -3.45 15.49
C GLY A 26 12.88 -4.74 16.21
N GLY A 27 12.27 -5.72 15.53
CA GLY A 27 11.86 -7.01 16.11
C GLY A 27 10.58 -6.94 16.97
N ASN A 28 9.88 -5.81 16.98
CA ASN A 28 8.65 -5.63 17.74
C ASN A 28 7.42 -5.87 16.85
N GLY A 29 6.60 -6.84 17.25
CA GLY A 29 5.21 -6.99 16.81
C GLY A 29 5.02 -7.62 15.42
N THR A 30 3.97 -8.44 15.31
CA THR A 30 3.37 -8.84 14.04
C THR A 30 2.06 -8.08 13.92
N TYR A 31 1.88 -7.38 12.80
CA TYR A 31 0.72 -6.57 12.53
C TYR A 31 -0.10 -7.20 11.41
N PHE A 32 -1.42 -7.24 11.58
CA PHE A 32 -2.34 -7.75 10.57
C PHE A 32 -3.10 -6.60 9.94
N TYR A 33 -3.24 -6.62 8.62
CA TYR A 33 -4.00 -5.64 7.86
C TYR A 33 -4.91 -6.36 6.89
N CYS A 34 -5.98 -5.70 6.43
CA CYS A 34 -6.76 -6.23 5.33
C CYS A 34 -5.99 -6.11 4.02
N THR A 35 -6.19 -7.02 3.08
CA THR A 35 -5.75 -6.86 1.69
C THR A 35 -6.97 -6.54 0.81
N GLY A 36 -6.76 -5.98 -0.36
CA GLY A 36 -7.85 -5.29 -1.04
C GLY A 36 -7.78 -5.12 -2.55
N GLU A 37 -8.48 -4.08 -3.00
CA GLU A 37 -8.68 -3.68 -4.39
C GLU A 37 -9.45 -4.69 -5.24
N VAL A 38 -10.45 -5.36 -4.65
CA VAL A 38 -11.33 -6.24 -5.44
C VAL A 38 -12.27 -5.42 -6.34
N PRO A 39 -12.30 -5.68 -7.67
CA PRO A 39 -13.16 -4.94 -8.60
C PRO A 39 -14.60 -5.50 -8.68
N HIS A 40 -14.82 -6.68 -8.09
CA HIS A 40 -16.12 -7.35 -8.04
C HIS A 40 -16.41 -7.77 -6.62
N VAL A 41 -17.67 -7.64 -6.23
CA VAL A 41 -18.19 -8.08 -4.94
C VAL A 41 -19.33 -9.07 -5.17
N VAL A 42 -19.56 -9.93 -4.18
CA VAL A 42 -20.78 -10.75 -4.11
C VAL A 42 -21.75 -10.01 -3.21
N ASP A 43 -22.93 -9.71 -3.74
CA ASP A 43 -24.00 -9.10 -2.96
C ASP A 43 -24.48 -10.09 -1.87
N LEU A 44 -24.52 -9.65 -0.62
CA LEU A 44 -24.83 -10.52 0.51
C LEU A 44 -26.32 -10.91 0.56
N GLU A 45 -27.20 -10.13 -0.05
CA GLU A 45 -28.64 -10.41 -0.08
C GLU A 45 -29.00 -11.30 -1.27
N THR A 46 -28.49 -11.00 -2.46
CA THR A 46 -28.85 -11.73 -3.69
C THR A 46 -27.91 -12.87 -4.03
N GLY A 47 -26.68 -12.85 -3.51
CA GLY A 47 -25.61 -13.79 -3.90
C GLY A 47 -25.02 -13.51 -5.28
N GLU A 48 -25.45 -12.46 -5.97
CA GLU A 48 -24.98 -12.14 -7.32
C GLU A 48 -23.61 -11.45 -7.30
N ARG A 49 -22.74 -11.85 -8.24
CA ARG A 49 -21.45 -11.18 -8.46
C ARG A 49 -21.66 -9.96 -9.35
N ARG A 50 -21.32 -8.77 -8.84
CA ARG A 50 -21.42 -7.49 -9.57
C ARG A 50 -20.13 -6.68 -9.46
N ARG A 51 -20.00 -5.65 -10.29
CA ARG A 51 -18.94 -4.64 -10.11
C ARG A 51 -19.14 -3.92 -8.77
N SER A 52 -18.03 -3.60 -8.13
CA SER A 52 -18.04 -2.83 -6.89
C SER A 52 -18.38 -1.37 -7.13
N VAL A 53 -18.99 -0.75 -6.12
CA VAL A 53 -19.30 0.67 -6.04
C VAL A 53 -18.73 1.25 -4.75
N LYS A 54 -18.66 2.57 -4.63
CA LYS A 54 -18.06 3.24 -3.45
C LYS A 54 -18.64 2.80 -2.11
N SER A 55 -19.95 2.55 -2.04
CA SER A 55 -20.58 2.08 -0.79
C SER A 55 -20.05 0.71 -0.34
N ASP A 56 -19.60 -0.15 -1.27
CA ASP A 56 -18.98 -1.42 -0.92
C ASP A 56 -17.62 -1.19 -0.23
N ALA A 57 -16.84 -0.23 -0.70
CA ALA A 57 -15.57 0.16 -0.07
C ALA A 57 -15.77 0.78 1.31
N GLU A 58 -16.79 1.64 1.47
CA GLU A 58 -17.17 2.22 2.75
C GLU A 58 -17.60 1.15 3.77
N ASN A 59 -18.43 0.19 3.33
CA ASN A 59 -18.87 -0.91 4.18
C ASN A 59 -17.71 -1.85 4.56
N ALA A 60 -16.85 -2.18 3.61
CA ALA A 60 -15.67 -2.98 3.87
C ALA A 60 -14.70 -2.28 4.84
N ALA A 61 -14.50 -0.96 4.72
CA ALA A 61 -13.71 -0.19 5.67
C ALA A 61 -14.28 -0.28 7.10
N LYS A 62 -15.60 -0.16 7.28
CA LYS A 62 -16.25 -0.34 8.60
C LYS A 62 -16.04 -1.74 9.17
N ILE A 63 -16.15 -2.77 8.33
CA ILE A 63 -15.94 -4.16 8.74
C ILE A 63 -14.51 -4.34 9.26
N PHE A 64 -13.51 -3.86 8.54
CA PHE A 64 -12.11 -3.98 8.96
C PHE A 64 -11.74 -3.04 10.11
N ASP A 65 -12.42 -1.91 10.26
CA ASP A 65 -12.29 -1.03 11.43
C ASP A 65 -12.76 -1.73 12.71
N TYR A 66 -13.87 -2.48 12.64
CA TYR A 66 -14.41 -3.22 13.78
C TYR A 66 -13.43 -4.24 14.39
N PHE A 67 -12.56 -4.86 13.58
CA PHE A 67 -11.66 -5.91 14.05
C PHE A 67 -10.41 -5.33 14.74
N PRO A 68 -10.16 -5.57 16.05
CA PRO A 68 -9.01 -5.02 16.75
C PRO A 68 -7.66 -5.56 16.24
N ILE A 69 -7.65 -6.76 15.66
CA ILE A 69 -6.44 -7.37 15.08
C ILE A 69 -5.94 -6.62 13.84
N VAL A 70 -6.84 -5.92 13.14
CA VAL A 70 -6.50 -5.15 11.94
C VAL A 70 -5.96 -3.79 12.36
N PHE A 71 -4.70 -3.50 12.05
CA PHE A 71 -4.06 -2.21 12.38
C PHE A 71 -4.22 -1.16 11.28
N SER A 72 -4.35 -1.61 10.03
CA SER A 72 -4.39 -0.74 8.86
C SER A 72 -5.47 -1.20 7.88
N ILE A 73 -6.11 -0.19 7.27
CA ILE A 73 -7.03 -0.35 6.16
C ILE A 73 -6.26 -0.14 4.86
N PHE A 74 -5.87 -1.24 4.23
CA PHE A 74 -5.58 -1.25 2.81
C PHE A 74 -6.91 -1.22 2.07
N SER A 75 -7.12 -0.29 1.15
CA SER A 75 -8.41 -0.13 0.46
C SER A 75 -8.97 -1.49 -0.02
N PRO A 76 -10.02 -2.03 0.63
CA PRO A 76 -10.39 -3.42 0.46
C PRO A 76 -11.11 -3.70 -0.87
N VAL A 77 -11.80 -2.69 -1.41
CA VAL A 77 -12.69 -2.80 -2.56
C VAL A 77 -12.50 -1.58 -3.45
N CYS A 78 -12.40 -1.76 -4.77
CA CYS A 78 -12.32 -0.63 -5.70
C CYS A 78 -13.64 0.15 -5.71
N THR A 79 -13.59 1.47 -5.90
CA THR A 79 -14.82 2.27 -6.11
C THR A 79 -15.14 2.35 -7.60
N GLY A 80 -15.62 1.24 -8.19
CA GLY A 80 -15.73 1.06 -9.64
C GLY A 80 -16.70 2.02 -10.34
N ASP A 81 -17.62 2.63 -9.61
CA ASP A 81 -18.57 3.65 -10.08
C ASP A 81 -17.96 5.06 -10.24
N LYS A 82 -16.69 5.25 -9.84
CA LYS A 82 -16.01 6.56 -9.86
C LYS A 82 -15.07 6.77 -11.04
N GLY A 83 -14.98 5.81 -11.95
CA GLY A 83 -14.14 5.94 -13.15
C GLY A 83 -12.67 6.20 -12.80
N VAL A 84 -12.05 7.20 -13.45
CA VAL A 84 -10.62 7.48 -13.30
C VAL A 84 -10.22 7.96 -11.91
N THR A 85 -11.15 8.52 -11.12
CA THR A 85 -10.88 8.99 -9.75
C THR A 85 -11.13 7.91 -8.70
N SER A 86 -11.35 6.66 -9.11
CA SER A 86 -11.61 5.52 -8.23
C SER A 86 -10.58 5.39 -7.09
N PRO A 87 -9.26 5.46 -7.32
CA PRO A 87 -8.29 5.36 -6.22
C PRO A 87 -8.42 6.47 -5.17
N ILE A 88 -8.77 7.69 -5.59
CA ILE A 88 -8.92 8.83 -4.68
C ILE A 88 -10.16 8.63 -3.80
N HIS A 89 -11.27 8.19 -4.40
CA HIS A 89 -12.50 7.89 -3.65
C HIS A 89 -12.38 6.67 -2.75
N ALA A 90 -11.54 5.71 -3.11
CA ALA A 90 -11.23 4.55 -2.28
C ALA A 90 -10.51 4.97 -1.00
N VAL A 91 -9.51 5.84 -1.11
CA VAL A 91 -8.80 6.45 0.04
C VAL A 91 -9.74 7.30 0.89
N GLU A 92 -10.57 8.14 0.25
CA GLU A 92 -11.61 8.93 0.91
C GLU A 92 -12.58 8.04 1.73
N ALA A 93 -13.05 6.94 1.13
CA ALA A 93 -13.93 5.98 1.78
C ALA A 93 -13.27 5.36 3.02
N CYS A 94 -11.99 4.99 2.94
CA CYS A 94 -11.25 4.45 4.08
C CYS A 94 -11.13 5.49 5.21
N PHE A 95 -10.71 6.72 4.89
CA PHE A 95 -10.59 7.77 5.89
C PHE A 95 -11.93 8.18 6.52
N ASN A 96 -13.03 8.17 5.78
CA ASN A 96 -14.34 8.54 6.35
C ASN A 96 -14.90 7.46 7.27
N ASN A 97 -14.41 6.22 7.20
CA ASN A 97 -15.00 5.07 7.89
C ASN A 97 -14.04 4.34 8.84
N SER A 98 -12.81 4.80 9.00
CA SER A 98 -11.85 4.24 9.93
C SER A 98 -10.92 5.32 10.51
N GLU A 99 -10.46 5.09 11.73
CA GLU A 99 -9.42 5.88 12.39
C GLU A 99 -8.03 5.22 12.32
N LYS A 100 -7.95 4.02 11.76
CA LYS A 100 -6.71 3.25 11.60
C LYS A 100 -5.83 3.83 10.50
N HIS A 101 -4.60 3.33 10.43
CA HIS A 101 -3.69 3.71 9.35
C HIS A 101 -4.28 3.34 7.98
N VAL A 102 -4.28 4.25 7.01
CA VAL A 102 -4.74 3.94 5.64
C VAL A 102 -3.55 3.66 4.75
N GLN A 103 -3.65 2.62 3.93
CA GLN A 103 -2.65 2.27 2.94
C GLN A 103 -3.28 2.17 1.56
N THR A 104 -2.57 2.63 0.54
CA THR A 104 -3.00 2.52 -0.86
C THR A 104 -1.95 1.84 -1.72
N GLU A 105 -2.40 1.18 -2.78
CA GLU A 105 -1.60 0.74 -3.92
C GLU A 105 -2.14 1.30 -5.24
N SER A 106 -3.45 1.49 -5.33
CA SER A 106 -4.15 1.91 -6.55
C SER A 106 -3.93 3.38 -6.93
N VAL A 107 -3.42 4.22 -6.02
CA VAL A 107 -3.11 5.62 -6.32
C VAL A 107 -1.83 5.69 -7.13
N MET A 108 -2.01 5.70 -8.46
CA MET A 108 -0.92 5.71 -9.43
C MET A 108 -0.80 7.07 -10.12
N GLY A 109 0.43 7.54 -10.24
CA GLY A 109 0.78 8.83 -10.87
C GLY A 109 0.82 9.99 -9.86
N GLU A 110 1.69 10.96 -10.16
CA GLU A 110 1.97 12.08 -9.25
C GLU A 110 0.71 12.85 -8.85
N ILE A 111 -0.15 13.20 -9.82
CA ILE A 111 -1.34 14.02 -9.57
C ILE A 111 -2.27 13.37 -8.53
N SER A 112 -2.59 12.08 -8.71
CA SER A 112 -3.43 11.32 -7.79
C SER A 112 -2.79 11.18 -6.41
N ALA A 113 -1.47 10.96 -6.36
CA ALA A 113 -0.72 10.92 -5.12
C ALA A 113 -0.82 12.25 -4.35
N ARG A 114 -0.60 13.39 -5.02
CA ARG A 114 -0.72 14.71 -4.39
C ARG A 114 -2.10 14.97 -3.80
N TYR A 115 -3.18 14.58 -4.49
CA TYR A 115 -4.54 14.74 -3.97
C TYR A 115 -4.77 13.95 -2.69
N THR A 116 -4.32 12.69 -2.64
CA THR A 116 -4.51 11.85 -1.46
C THR A 116 -3.58 12.22 -0.30
N ILE A 117 -2.36 12.71 -0.60
CA ILE A 117 -1.46 13.29 0.41
C ILE A 117 -2.08 14.56 1.01
N GLU A 118 -2.68 15.42 0.20
CA GLU A 118 -3.37 16.62 0.69
C GLU A 118 -4.57 16.25 1.57
N MET A 119 -5.35 15.24 1.17
CA MET A 119 -6.43 14.69 1.99
C MET A 119 -5.91 14.20 3.36
N ALA A 120 -4.84 13.41 3.38
CA ALA A 120 -4.21 12.96 4.62
C ALA A 120 -3.66 14.13 5.45
N SER A 121 -3.13 15.18 4.79
CA SER A 121 -2.58 16.36 5.44
C SER A 121 -3.67 17.16 6.16
N VAL A 122 -4.83 17.35 5.52
CA VAL A 122 -5.98 18.01 6.14
C VAL A 122 -6.44 17.23 7.38
N ILE A 123 -6.53 15.90 7.29
CA ILE A 123 -6.94 15.03 8.39
C ILE A 123 -5.93 15.08 9.56
N ALA A 124 -4.63 15.07 9.27
CA ALA A 124 -3.58 15.16 10.28
C ALA A 124 -3.43 16.57 10.90
N GLY A 125 -4.08 17.58 10.32
CA GLY A 125 -4.00 18.98 10.78
C GLY A 125 -2.77 19.73 10.25
N GLY A 126 -2.26 19.34 9.08
CA GLY A 126 -1.16 19.98 8.36
C GLY A 126 -0.10 18.99 7.88
N ARG A 127 0.70 19.40 6.89
CA ARG A 127 1.78 18.58 6.30
C ARG A 127 2.86 18.21 7.32
N ASP A 128 3.25 19.14 8.19
CA ASP A 128 4.27 18.88 9.21
C ASP A 128 3.80 17.83 10.22
N LYS A 129 2.53 17.91 10.66
CA LYS A 129 1.92 16.91 11.55
C LYS A 129 1.80 15.55 10.88
N LEU A 130 1.41 15.52 9.60
CA LEU A 130 1.36 14.29 8.82
C LEU A 130 2.75 13.65 8.71
N ARG A 131 3.79 14.44 8.48
CA ARG A 131 5.18 13.96 8.40
C ARG A 131 5.69 13.42 9.73
N GLU A 132 5.31 14.06 10.85
CA GLU A 132 5.66 13.61 12.20
C GLU A 132 4.94 12.31 12.59
N ARG A 133 3.65 12.20 12.23
CA ARG A 133 2.79 11.03 12.50
C ARG A 133 2.04 10.60 11.23
N PRO A 134 2.65 9.77 10.38
CA PRO A 134 2.08 9.42 9.08
C PRO A 134 0.88 8.48 9.23
N ILE A 135 -0.32 9.03 9.04
CA ILE A 135 -1.59 8.27 9.01
C ILE A 135 -1.87 7.58 7.68
N TYR A 136 -0.95 7.74 6.73
CA TYR A 136 -1.10 7.30 5.35
C TYR A 136 0.22 6.77 4.81
N SER A 137 0.17 5.67 4.04
CA SER A 137 1.33 5.11 3.35
C SER A 137 0.97 4.58 1.97
N LEU A 138 2.00 4.44 1.14
CA LEU A 138 1.91 3.79 -0.16
C LEU A 138 2.54 2.40 -0.08
N LEU A 139 1.95 1.42 -0.76
CA LEU A 139 2.59 0.19 -1.20
C LEU A 139 2.54 0.18 -2.72
N THR A 140 3.67 0.19 -3.41
CA THR A 140 3.69 0.11 -4.88
C THR A 140 4.30 -1.21 -5.33
N CYS A 141 3.68 -1.83 -6.34
CA CYS A 141 4.15 -3.08 -6.90
C CYS A 141 5.06 -2.85 -8.12
N GLY A 142 6.16 -3.60 -8.18
CA GLY A 142 6.94 -3.74 -9.41
C GLY A 142 6.16 -4.50 -10.49
N VAL A 143 6.65 -4.42 -11.72
CA VAL A 143 6.14 -5.23 -12.83
C VAL A 143 7.11 -6.38 -13.05
N ALA A 144 6.76 -7.55 -12.53
CA ALA A 144 7.60 -8.74 -12.67
C ALA A 144 7.63 -9.24 -14.13
N PRO A 145 8.79 -9.60 -14.69
CA PRO A 145 10.11 -9.56 -14.07
C PRO A 145 10.85 -8.22 -14.21
N LEU A 146 11.52 -7.80 -13.13
CA LEU A 146 12.60 -6.82 -13.07
C LEU A 146 12.27 -5.42 -13.62
N SER A 147 11.00 -5.01 -13.57
CA SER A 147 10.56 -3.69 -14.02
C SER A 147 9.83 -2.94 -12.91
N GLN A 148 9.83 -1.60 -13.00
CA GLN A 148 9.10 -0.73 -12.08
C GLN A 148 7.93 -0.08 -12.82
N ASP A 149 6.76 -0.01 -12.19
CA ASP A 149 5.62 0.70 -12.78
C ASP A 149 5.85 2.22 -12.74
N LYS A 150 5.64 2.89 -13.88
CA LYS A 150 5.87 4.33 -13.99
C LYS A 150 4.99 5.12 -13.01
N GLY A 151 3.69 4.85 -12.98
CA GLY A 151 2.74 5.55 -12.10
C GLY A 151 3.00 5.23 -10.63
N GLY A 152 3.39 3.99 -10.34
CA GLY A 152 3.80 3.56 -9.00
C GLY A 152 5.02 4.32 -8.49
N ILE A 153 6.06 4.48 -9.32
CA ILE A 153 7.24 5.26 -8.99
C ILE A 153 6.94 6.75 -8.85
N GLU A 154 6.11 7.32 -9.72
CA GLU A 154 5.68 8.72 -9.59
C GLU A 154 4.97 8.96 -8.25
N SER A 155 4.08 8.06 -7.84
CA SER A 155 3.44 8.10 -6.52
C SER A 155 4.45 7.92 -5.39
N ALA A 156 5.37 6.95 -5.51
CA ALA A 156 6.39 6.68 -4.50
C ALA A 156 7.27 7.91 -4.23
N LEU A 157 7.69 8.62 -5.28
CA LEU A 157 8.47 9.84 -5.15
C LEU A 157 7.66 10.96 -4.49
N ALA A 158 6.38 11.12 -4.85
CA ALA A 158 5.51 12.13 -4.23
C ALA A 158 5.27 11.86 -2.73
N PHE A 159 5.07 10.60 -2.34
CA PHE A 159 4.93 10.20 -0.93
C PHE A 159 6.24 10.40 -0.17
N ALA A 160 7.36 9.97 -0.75
CA ALA A 160 8.68 10.10 -0.15
C ALA A 160 9.06 11.58 0.09
N GLU A 161 8.75 12.47 -0.86
CA GLU A 161 8.93 13.92 -0.70
C GLU A 161 8.09 14.49 0.45
N ALA A 162 6.85 14.02 0.59
CA ALA A 162 5.98 14.39 1.70
C ALA A 162 6.44 13.82 3.06
N GLY A 163 7.49 12.99 3.07
CA GLY A 163 8.00 12.30 4.26
C GLY A 163 7.13 11.13 4.71
N LEU A 164 6.28 10.61 3.82
CA LEU A 164 5.42 9.46 4.11
C LEU A 164 6.12 8.13 3.85
N PRO A 165 5.76 7.07 4.58
CA PRO A 165 6.26 5.72 4.35
C PRO A 165 5.87 5.16 2.98
N VAL A 166 6.83 4.51 2.32
CA VAL A 166 6.65 3.88 1.00
C VAL A 166 7.16 2.44 1.02
N GLY A 167 6.26 1.49 0.77
CA GLY A 167 6.59 0.08 0.57
C GLY A 167 6.80 -0.23 -0.90
N ILE A 168 7.73 -1.14 -1.18
CA ILE A 168 7.88 -1.76 -2.50
C ILE A 168 7.51 -3.23 -2.41
N MET A 169 6.60 -3.65 -3.28
CA MET A 169 6.12 -5.02 -3.39
C MET A 169 6.62 -5.66 -4.69
N SER A 170 6.91 -6.95 -4.62
CA SER A 170 7.11 -7.80 -5.79
C SER A 170 6.19 -9.02 -5.69
N MET A 171 5.59 -9.39 -6.81
CA MET A 171 4.68 -10.53 -6.94
C MET A 171 5.12 -11.47 -8.06
N PRO A 172 6.30 -12.09 -7.95
CA PRO A 172 6.77 -12.99 -8.98
C PRO A 172 5.94 -14.29 -8.95
N ILE A 173 5.68 -14.83 -10.14
CA ILE A 173 4.93 -16.06 -10.33
C ILE A 173 5.90 -17.12 -10.85
N ILE A 174 6.18 -18.12 -10.02
CA ILE A 174 7.05 -19.25 -10.32
C ILE A 174 6.51 -19.96 -11.57
N GLY A 175 7.32 -20.01 -12.62
CA GLY A 175 6.98 -20.62 -13.90
C GLY A 175 6.31 -19.69 -14.91
N LEU A 176 6.11 -18.41 -14.58
CA LEU A 176 5.54 -17.41 -15.48
C LEU A 176 6.38 -16.12 -15.52
N THR A 177 6.36 -15.32 -14.46
CA THR A 177 7.16 -14.08 -14.34
C THR A 177 8.44 -14.29 -13.53
N ALA A 178 8.68 -15.50 -13.04
CA ALA A 178 9.94 -15.93 -12.45
C ALA A 178 10.31 -17.37 -12.87
N PRO A 179 11.60 -17.74 -12.80
CA PRO A 179 12.05 -19.11 -13.07
C PRO A 179 11.32 -20.14 -12.17
N PRO A 180 11.22 -21.40 -12.61
CA PRO A 180 10.48 -22.46 -11.91
C PRO A 180 11.26 -23.02 -10.69
N TYR A 181 11.90 -22.14 -9.91
CA TYR A 181 12.68 -22.48 -8.72
C TYR A 181 12.43 -21.44 -7.62
N PRO A 182 11.99 -21.82 -6.41
CA PRO A 182 11.68 -20.87 -5.33
C PRO A 182 12.84 -19.93 -4.95
N ALA A 183 14.08 -20.41 -5.02
CA ALA A 183 15.25 -19.59 -4.73
C ALA A 183 15.49 -18.50 -5.79
N ALA A 184 15.21 -18.81 -7.06
CA ALA A 184 15.35 -17.86 -8.17
C ALA A 184 14.22 -16.81 -8.14
N ASP A 185 13.01 -17.26 -7.82
CA ASP A 185 11.85 -16.39 -7.59
C ASP A 185 12.10 -15.38 -6.46
N LEU A 186 12.59 -15.84 -5.32
CA LEU A 186 12.99 -14.95 -4.23
C LEU A 186 14.11 -13.98 -4.64
N ALA A 187 15.08 -14.45 -5.43
CA ALA A 187 16.17 -13.59 -5.92
C ALA A 187 15.65 -12.48 -6.85
N ILE A 188 14.70 -12.78 -7.73
CA ILE A 188 14.04 -11.78 -8.59
C ILE A 188 13.22 -10.82 -7.73
N GLY A 189 12.41 -11.33 -6.82
CA GLY A 189 11.59 -10.49 -5.94
C GLY A 189 12.44 -9.54 -5.11
N LEU A 190 13.57 -10.02 -4.56
CA LEU A 190 14.54 -9.19 -3.86
C LEU A 190 15.16 -8.13 -4.78
N ALA A 191 15.53 -8.48 -6.01
CA ALA A 191 16.10 -7.52 -6.95
C ALA A 191 15.11 -6.39 -7.26
N GLU A 192 13.82 -6.72 -7.48
CA GLU A 192 12.76 -5.75 -7.72
C GLU A 192 12.56 -4.82 -6.52
N VAL A 193 12.29 -5.37 -5.33
CA VAL A 193 11.99 -4.54 -4.15
C VAL A 193 13.18 -3.68 -3.74
N LEU A 194 14.40 -4.23 -3.78
CA LEU A 194 15.60 -3.49 -3.42
C LEU A 194 15.91 -2.38 -4.43
N SER A 195 15.64 -2.59 -5.72
CA SER A 195 15.83 -1.54 -6.73
C SER A 195 14.93 -0.33 -6.46
N GLY A 196 13.65 -0.55 -6.12
CA GLY A 196 12.71 0.49 -5.74
C GLY A 196 13.10 1.20 -4.44
N CYS A 197 13.51 0.44 -3.41
CA CYS A 197 13.99 1.04 -2.16
C CYS A 197 15.23 1.90 -2.37
N VAL A 198 16.19 1.45 -3.18
CA VAL A 198 17.40 2.23 -3.49
C VAL A 198 17.02 3.51 -4.25
N LEU A 199 16.11 3.46 -5.22
CA LEU A 199 15.63 4.64 -5.94
C LEU A 199 15.03 5.68 -4.98
N ILE A 200 14.16 5.25 -4.07
CA ILE A 200 13.58 6.14 -3.05
C ILE A 200 14.68 6.76 -2.18
N GLN A 201 15.65 5.98 -1.70
CA GLN A 201 16.74 6.49 -0.86
C GLN A 201 17.76 7.35 -1.61
N ILE A 202 17.82 7.27 -2.94
CA ILE A 202 18.60 8.19 -3.78
C ILE A 202 17.89 9.55 -3.83
N ALA A 203 16.58 9.56 -4.11
CA ALA A 203 15.81 10.78 -4.27
C ALA A 203 15.53 11.49 -2.93
N TYR A 204 15.13 10.72 -1.91
CA TYR A 204 14.74 11.19 -0.59
C TYR A 204 15.37 10.32 0.51
N PRO A 205 16.64 10.58 0.86
CA PRO A 205 17.33 9.86 1.92
C PRO A 205 16.57 9.93 3.26
N GLY A 206 16.41 8.79 3.93
CA GLY A 206 15.73 8.70 5.22
C GLY A 206 14.22 8.47 5.14
N THR A 207 13.64 8.37 3.94
CA THR A 207 12.23 7.97 3.78
C THR A 207 12.00 6.58 4.40
N PRO A 208 10.98 6.41 5.26
CA PRO A 208 10.62 5.09 5.78
C PRO A 208 10.18 4.17 4.65
N ASN A 209 10.76 2.98 4.58
CA ASN A 209 10.42 2.00 3.55
C ASN A 209 10.42 0.57 4.09
N TYR A 210 9.65 -0.28 3.42
CA TYR A 210 9.54 -1.70 3.69
C TYR A 210 9.43 -2.48 2.38
N ILE A 211 9.75 -3.77 2.45
CA ILE A 211 9.67 -4.67 1.30
C ILE A 211 8.59 -5.71 1.52
N SER A 212 7.89 -6.06 0.46
CA SER A 212 6.96 -7.18 0.43
C SER A 212 7.27 -8.06 -0.77
N ILE A 213 7.38 -9.37 -0.56
CA ILE A 213 7.55 -10.33 -1.64
C ILE A 213 6.45 -11.37 -1.48
N ILE A 214 5.54 -11.42 -2.44
CA ILE A 214 4.38 -12.31 -2.43
C ILE A 214 4.51 -13.26 -3.60
N PRO A 215 5.30 -14.34 -3.45
CA PRO A 215 5.49 -15.30 -4.52
C PRO A 215 4.21 -16.12 -4.72
N ALA A 216 3.87 -16.36 -5.98
CA ALA A 216 2.79 -17.29 -6.35
C ALA A 216 3.33 -18.39 -7.27
N VAL A 217 2.56 -19.46 -7.41
CA VAL A 217 2.90 -20.58 -8.30
C VAL A 217 1.82 -20.67 -9.34
N ILE A 218 2.20 -20.74 -10.62
CA ILE A 218 1.25 -21.06 -11.68
C ILE A 218 0.82 -22.52 -11.57
N ASP A 219 -0.49 -22.80 -11.59
CA ASP A 219 -0.96 -24.16 -11.82
C ASP A 219 -0.86 -24.44 -13.32
N PRO A 220 0.03 -25.34 -13.78
CA PRO A 220 0.18 -25.63 -15.20
C PRO A 220 -1.06 -26.26 -15.86
N ARG A 221 -2.09 -26.61 -15.07
CA ARG A 221 -3.34 -27.19 -15.57
C ARG A 221 -4.43 -26.16 -15.87
N SER A 222 -4.32 -24.94 -15.34
CA SER A 222 -5.37 -23.91 -15.41
C SER A 222 -4.90 -22.65 -16.12
#